data_AF-A0A441TAZ0-F1
#
_entry.id   AF-A0A441TAZ0-F1
#
_cell.length_a   1.000
_cell.length_b   1.000
_cell.length_c   1.000
_cell.angle_alpha   90.00
_cell.angle_beta   90.00
_cell.angle_gamma   90.00
#
_symmetry.space_group_name_H-M   'P 1'
#
loop_
_entity.id
_entity.type
_entity.pdbx_description
1 polymer ?
#
loop_
_entity_poly.entity_id
_entity_poly.type
_entity_poly.pdbx_seq_one_letter_code
_entity_poly.pdbx_strand_id
1 'polypeptide(L)' 'QVARELGVHYVLEGSVRKAGDRIRVTAQLIEAASGTHVWAERYDRAVSDIFAVQDEITGSVVGSLEPQLY' A
#
# COMPACT_ATOMS: atom_id res chain seq x y z
N GLN A 1 -14.74 9.89 -0.29
CA GLN A 1 -15.86 9.97 0.68
C GLN A 1 -15.56 9.14 1.93
N VAL A 2 -15.24 7.85 1.79
CA VAL A 2 -14.86 6.93 2.89
C VAL A 2 -13.74 7.47 3.82
N ALA A 3 -12.68 8.05 3.28
CA ALA A 3 -11.55 8.52 4.10
C ALA A 3 -11.92 9.66 5.07
N ARG A 4 -12.84 10.54 4.67
CA ARG A 4 -13.34 11.66 5.48
C ARG A 4 -14.35 11.18 6.54
N GLU A 5 -15.08 10.12 6.24
CA GLU A 5 -16.02 9.47 7.16
C GLU A 5 -15.29 8.65 8.25
N LEU A 6 -14.12 8.08 7.92
CA LEU A 6 -13.28 7.32 8.85
C LEU A 6 -12.30 8.18 9.65
N GLY A 7 -12.19 9.48 9.35
CA GLY A 7 -11.28 10.39 10.06
C GLY A 7 -9.79 10.08 9.86
N VAL A 8 -9.42 9.44 8.75
CA VAL A 8 -8.03 9.06 8.46
C VAL A 8 -7.36 10.08 7.53
N HIS A 9 -6.07 10.33 7.73
CA HIS A 9 -5.27 11.22 6.88
C HIS A 9 -4.83 10.54 5.57
N TYR A 10 -4.58 9.23 5.61
CA TYR A 10 -4.17 8.45 4.45
C TYR A 10 -4.99 7.16 4.37
N VAL A 11 -5.21 6.70 3.14
CA VAL A 11 -5.82 5.40 2.83
C VAL A 11 -4.81 4.57 2.07
N LEU A 12 -4.48 3.39 2.60
CA LEU A 12 -3.76 2.37 1.88
C LEU A 12 -4.78 1.43 1.23
N GLU A 13 -4.75 1.32 -0.09
CA GLU A 13 -5.58 0.39 -0.84
C GLU A 13 -4.74 -0.39 -1.85
N GLY A 14 -5.28 -1.50 -2.35
CA GLY A 14 -4.51 -2.38 -3.20
C GLY A 14 -5.25 -3.62 -3.66
N SER A 15 -4.54 -4.48 -4.38
CA SER A 15 -5.07 -5.74 -4.87
C SER A 15 -4.01 -6.83 -4.86
N VAL A 16 -4.45 -8.05 -4.58
CA VAL A 16 -3.61 -9.25 -4.68
C VAL A 16 -4.22 -10.15 -5.74
N ARG A 17 -3.43 -10.55 -6.73
CA ARG A 17 -3.81 -11.56 -7.72
C ARG A 17 -2.83 -12.72 -7.62
N LYS A 18 -3.36 -13.95 -7.62
CA LYS A 18 -2.57 -15.18 -7.60
C LYS A 18 -2.78 -15.94 -8.90
N ALA A 19 -1.70 -16.47 -9.48
CA ALA A 19 -1.74 -17.39 -10.61
C ALA A 19 -0.68 -18.47 -10.39
N GLY A 20 -1.11 -19.71 -10.13
CA GLY A 20 -0.21 -20.79 -9.71
C GLY A 20 0.59 -20.39 -8.48
N ASP A 21 1.91 -20.51 -8.56
CA ASP A 21 2.83 -20.17 -7.48
C ASP A 21 3.31 -18.72 -7.52
N ARG A 22 2.68 -17.86 -8.33
CA ARG A 22 3.02 -16.45 -8.44
C ARG A 22 1.91 -15.58 -7.86
N ILE A 23 2.33 -14.53 -7.17
CA ILE A 23 1.44 -13.46 -6.71
C ILE A 23 1.88 -12.13 -7.31
N ARG A 24 0.88 -11.30 -7.56
CA ARG A 24 1.01 -9.91 -7.96
C ARG A 24 0.27 -9.06 -6.95
N VAL A 25 1.01 -8.25 -6.22
CA VAL A 25 0.47 -7.28 -5.26
C VAL A 25 0.63 -5.89 -5.85
N THR A 26 -0.44 -5.10 -5.81
CA THR A 26 -0.39 -3.66 -6.06
C THR A 26 -0.86 -2.96 -4.79
N ALA A 27 -0.12 -1.96 -4.33
CA ALA A 27 -0.50 -1.17 -3.16
C ALA A 27 -0.29 0.31 -3.46
N GLN A 28 -1.19 1.15 -2.97
CA GLN A 28 -1.11 2.60 -3.11
C GLN A 28 -1.60 3.31 -1.86
N LEU A 29 -0.87 4.35 -1.49
CA LEU A 29 -1.20 5.23 -0.37
C LEU A 29 -1.74 6.53 -0.94
N ILE A 30 -2.92 6.93 -0.47
CA ILE A 30 -3.66 8.08 -0.98
C ILE A 30 -3.92 9.04 0.18
N GLU A 31 -3.62 10.33 0.00
CA GLU A 31 -4.01 11.37 0.95
C GLU A 31 -5.53 11.57 0.89
N ALA A 32 -6.19 11.37 2.03
CA ALA A 32 -7.64 11.38 2.16
C ALA A 32 -8.30 12.72 1.78
N ALA A 33 -7.60 13.83 2.05
CA ALA A 33 -8.12 15.17 1.88
C ALA A 33 -8.14 15.63 0.41
N SER A 34 -7.08 15.32 -0.34
CA SER A 34 -6.91 15.76 -1.74
C SER A 34 -7.19 14.65 -2.76
N GLY A 35 -7.15 13.38 -2.34
CA GLY A 35 -7.15 12.23 -3.25
C GLY A 35 -5.80 12.01 -3.96
N THR A 36 -4.74 12.69 -3.53
CA THR A 36 -3.42 12.57 -4.16
C THR A 36 -2.80 11.22 -3.84
N HIS A 37 -2.27 10.55 -4.86
CA HIS A 37 -1.48 9.33 -4.70
C HIS A 37 -0.09 9.73 -4.21
N VAL A 38 0.23 9.41 -2.97
CA VAL A 38 1.53 9.76 -2.35
C VAL A 38 2.56 8.67 -2.55
N TRP A 39 2.12 7.42 -2.75
CA TRP A 39 2.98 6.28 -3.04
C TRP A 39 2.19 5.20 -3.76
N ALA A 40 2.84 4.47 -4.66
CA ALA A 40 2.27 3.30 -5.30
C ALA A 40 3.37 2.34 -5.74
N GLU A 41 3.21 1.05 -5.41
CA GLU A 41 4.15 0.02 -5.83
C GLU A 41 3.48 -1.28 -6.25
N ARG A 42 4.29 -2.09 -6.91
CA ARG A 42 3.89 -3.38 -7.45
C ARG A 42 4.96 -4.43 -7.20
N TYR A 43 4.51 -5.56 -6.68
CA TYR A 43 5.34 -6.70 -6.36
C TYR A 43 4.89 -7.90 -7.19
N ASP A 44 5.84 -8.53 -7.88
CA ASP A 44 5.64 -9.76 -8.64
C ASP A 44 6.59 -10.84 -8.07
N ARG A 45 6.05 -11.76 -7.26
CA ARG A 45 6.85 -12.72 -6.45
C ARG A 45 6.25 -14.12 -6.42
N ALA A 46 6.98 -15.08 -5.87
CA ALA A 46 6.42 -16.39 -5.57
C ALA A 46 5.46 -16.28 -4.37
N VAL A 47 4.45 -17.15 -4.31
CA VAL A 47 3.47 -17.17 -3.20
C VAL A 47 4.13 -17.52 -1.86
N SER A 48 5.24 -18.24 -1.88
CA SER A 48 6.07 -18.52 -0.69
C SER A 48 6.59 -17.25 -0.02
N ASP A 49 6.73 -16.16 -0.78
CA ASP A 49 7.35 -14.92 -0.32
C ASP A 49 6.29 -13.88 0.13
N ILE A 50 5.03 -14.29 0.28
CA ILE A 50 3.92 -13.36 0.54
C ILE A 50 4.11 -12.52 1.81
N PHE A 51 4.71 -13.10 2.85
CA PHE A 51 5.02 -12.37 4.09
C PHE A 51 6.16 -11.38 3.91
N ALA A 52 7.19 -11.71 3.11
CA ALA A 52 8.25 -10.75 2.78
C ALA A 52 7.69 -9.55 2.01
N VAL A 53 6.75 -9.79 1.08
CA VAL A 53 6.04 -8.70 0.38
C VAL A 53 5.21 -7.85 1.34
N GLN A 54 4.59 -8.46 2.36
CA GLN A 54 3.86 -7.72 3.39
C GLN A 54 4.79 -6.82 4.22
N ASP A 55 5.96 -7.32 4.62
CA ASP A 55 6.95 -6.57 5.38
C ASP A 55 7.52 -5.40 4.56
N GLU A 56 7.83 -5.62 3.28
CA GLU A 56 8.25 -4.57 2.34
C GLU A 56 7.20 -3.47 2.20
N ILE A 57 5.93 -3.82 1.99
CA ILE A 57 4.83 -2.85 1.91
C ILE A 57 4.73 -2.03 3.19
N THR A 58 4.83 -2.68 4.36
CA THR A 58 4.74 -1.99 5.66
C THR A 58 5.88 -0.99 5.82
N GLY A 59 7.11 -1.39 5.49
CA GLY A 59 8.28 -0.51 5.54
C GLY A 59 8.15 0.68 4.58
N SER A 60 7.76 0.44 3.33
CA SER A 60 7.59 1.51 2.33
C SER A 60 6.49 2.49 2.70
N VAL A 61 5.39 2.02 3.29
CA VAL A 61 4.31 2.90 3.76
C VAL A 61 4.77 3.78 4.92
N VAL A 62 5.46 3.23 5.93
CA VAL A 62 6.00 4.01 7.05
C VAL A 62 7.00 5.06 6.54
N GLY A 63 7.94 4.66 5.67
CA GLY A 63 8.92 5.58 5.09
C GLY A 63 8.30 6.66 4.20
N SER A 64 7.12 6.41 3.61
CA SER A 64 6.38 7.43 2.83
C SER A 64 5.61 8.41 3.72
N LEU A 65 5.29 8.03 4.96
CA LEU A 65 4.59 8.87 5.95
C LEU A 65 5.55 9.74 6.77
N GLU A 66 6.75 9.25 7.07
CA GLU A 66 7.76 9.97 7.87
C GLU A 66 8.08 11.40 7.38
N PRO A 67 8.19 11.69 6.06
CA PRO A 67 8.47 13.05 5.58
C PRO A 67 7.32 14.05 5.79
N GLN A 68 6.11 13.58 6.08
CA GLN A 68 4.89 14.40 6.16
C GLN A 68 4.44 14.64 7.61
N LEU A 69 5.16 14.07 8.59
CA LEU A 69 4.88 14.19 10.02
C LEU A 69 5.66 15.33 10.71
N TYR A 70 6.50 16.08 9.97
CA TYR A 70 7.29 17.21 10.48
C TYR A 70 6.90 18.54 9.83
#